data_AF-A0AAP2GNZ3-F1
#
_entry.id   AF-A0AAP2GNZ3-F1
#
_cell.length_a   1.000
_cell.length_b   1.000
_cell.length_c   1.000
_cell.angle_alpha   90.00
_cell.angle_beta   90.00
_cell.angle_gamma   90.00
#
_symmetry.space_group_name_H-M   'P 1'
#
loop_
_entity.id
_entity.type
_entity.pdbx_description
1 polymer ?
#
loop_
_entity_poly.entity_id
_entity_poly.type
_entity_poly.pdbx_seq_one_letter_code
_entity_poly.pdbx_strand_id
1 'polypeptide(L)'
;MIWLTQLIYIKEGEERTFDDFEAVAIPLIAKHRGKLLMRYRPSPEDVIDGTLEKPYEIHVVTFDDDADLQAFFRDEERKKMLHLKEQSVREVVLIKGSKV
;
A
#
# COMPACT_ATOMS: atom_id res chain seq x y z
N MET A 1 6.33 -2.48 17.37
CA MET A 1 5.22 -2.82 16.45
C MET A 1 4.75 -1.55 15.77
N ILE A 2 4.87 -1.52 14.44
CA ILE A 2 4.55 -0.38 13.59
C ILE A 2 3.30 -0.71 12.79
N TRP A 3 2.30 0.16 12.82
CA TRP A 3 1.13 0.06 11.97
C TRP A 3 1.21 1.13 10.89
N LEU A 4 1.03 0.74 9.63
CA LEU A 4 0.97 1.65 8.51
C LEU A 4 -0.37 1.48 7.80
N THR A 5 -1.08 2.59 7.61
CA THR A 5 -2.19 2.66 6.68
C THR A 5 -1.72 3.39 5.43
N GLN A 6 -1.96 2.81 4.26
CA GLN A 6 -1.67 3.42 2.96
C GLN A 6 -3.00 3.66 2.26
N LEU A 7 -3.27 4.92 1.92
CA LEU A 7 -4.38 5.30 1.04
C LEU A 7 -3.78 5.49 -0.35
N ILE A 8 -4.13 4.62 -1.29
CA ILE A 8 -3.51 4.54 -2.61
C ILE A 8 -4.48 5.11 -3.64
N TYR A 9 -3.97 6.01 -4.46
CA TYR A 9 -4.69 6.62 -5.57
C TYR A 9 -3.94 6.32 -6.85
N ILE A 10 -4.64 5.80 -7.84
CA ILE A 10 -4.05 5.42 -9.12
C ILE A 10 -4.40 6.45 -10.20
N LYS A 11 -3.68 6.39 -11.31
CA LYS A 11 -4.04 7.11 -12.53
C LYS A 11 -5.13 6.34 -13.26
N GLU A 12 -6.05 7.06 -13.89
CA GLU A 12 -7.17 6.49 -14.62
C GLU A 12 -6.69 5.58 -15.76
N GLY A 13 -7.24 4.36 -15.86
CA GLY A 13 -6.89 3.40 -16.90
C GLY A 13 -5.64 2.55 -16.62
N GLU A 14 -4.96 2.78 -15.50
CA GLU A 14 -3.75 2.04 -15.09
C GLU A 14 -4.03 0.94 -14.05
N GLU A 15 -5.28 0.49 -13.91
CA GLU A 15 -5.69 -0.51 -12.91
C GLU A 15 -4.88 -1.81 -13.07
N ARG A 16 -4.67 -2.25 -14.31
CA ARG A 16 -3.90 -3.47 -14.61
C ARG A 16 -2.42 -3.31 -14.25
N THR A 17 -1.81 -2.19 -14.62
CA THR A 17 -0.42 -1.87 -14.28
C THR A 17 -0.23 -1.82 -12.76
N PHE A 18 -1.23 -1.31 -12.04
CA PHE A 18 -1.25 -1.32 -10.58
C PHE A 18 -1.34 -2.74 -10.02
N ASP A 19 -2.26 -3.57 -10.53
CA ASP A 19 -2.39 -4.97 -10.12
C ASP A 19 -1.08 -5.77 -10.36
N ASP A 20 -0.40 -5.53 -11.48
CA ASP A 20 0.90 -6.14 -11.79
C ASP A 20 2.00 -5.70 -10.81
N PHE A 21 2.02 -4.42 -10.41
CA PHE A 21 2.90 -3.93 -9.36
C PHE A 21 2.62 -4.62 -8.01
N GLU A 22 1.35 -4.73 -7.64
CA GLU A 22 0.94 -5.32 -6.36
C GLU A 22 1.22 -6.83 -6.28
N ALA A 23 1.08 -7.54 -7.39
CA ALA A 23 1.41 -8.96 -7.48
C ALA A 23 2.86 -9.27 -7.05
N VAL A 24 3.77 -8.30 -7.22
CA VAL A 24 5.14 -8.40 -6.73
C VAL A 24 5.31 -7.76 -5.35
N ALA A 25 4.74 -6.59 -5.12
CA ALA A 25 4.98 -5.83 -3.88
C ALA A 25 4.34 -6.48 -2.63
N ILE A 26 3.15 -7.07 -2.75
CA ILE A 26 2.42 -7.66 -1.62
C ILE A 26 3.18 -8.86 -1.02
N PRO A 27 3.66 -9.86 -1.81
CA PRO A 27 4.46 -10.96 -1.26
C PRO A 27 5.70 -10.51 -0.48
N LEU A 28 6.32 -9.39 -0.88
CA LEU A 28 7.51 -8.87 -0.20
C LEU A 28 7.21 -8.39 1.23
N ILE A 29 5.97 -8.02 1.54
CA ILE A 29 5.59 -7.66 2.91
C ILE A 29 5.87 -8.85 3.85
N ALA A 30 5.41 -10.04 3.48
CA ALA A 30 5.63 -11.26 4.27
C ALA A 30 7.11 -11.69 4.29
N LYS A 31 7.84 -11.52 3.17
CA LYS A 31 9.28 -11.79 3.08
C LYS A 31 10.08 -11.01 4.13
N HIS A 32 9.67 -9.76 4.40
CA HIS A 32 10.29 -8.88 5.41
C HIS A 32 9.54 -8.89 6.73
N ARG A 33 8.95 -10.03 7.11
CA ARG A 33 8.26 -10.27 8.40
C ARG A 33 7.08 -9.33 8.68
N GLY A 34 6.64 -8.57 7.69
CA GLY A 34 5.44 -7.77 7.74
C GLY A 34 4.19 -8.62 7.57
N LYS A 35 3.04 -8.05 7.92
CA LYS A 35 1.73 -8.67 7.71
C LYS A 35 0.81 -7.66 7.03
N LEU A 36 0.22 -8.06 5.91
CA LEU A 36 -0.91 -7.36 5.32
C LEU A 36 -2.16 -7.73 6.13
N LEU A 37 -2.67 -6.78 6.90
CA LEU A 37 -3.80 -6.97 7.81
C LEU A 37 -5.13 -6.68 7.12
N MET A 38 -5.13 -5.73 6.18
CA MET A 38 -6.31 -5.37 5.41
C MET A 38 -5.89 -4.85 4.05
N ARG A 39 -6.67 -5.23 3.03
CA ARG A 39 -6.64 -4.69 1.68
C ARG A 39 -8.08 -4.48 1.25
N TYR A 40 -8.44 -3.25 0.90
CA TYR A 40 -9.84 -2.88 0.68
C TYR A 40 -9.97 -1.83 -0.42
N ARG A 41 -10.85 -2.08 -1.39
CA ARG A 41 -11.24 -1.12 -2.43
C ARG A 41 -12.61 -0.55 -2.05
N PRO A 42 -12.69 0.70 -1.56
CA PRO A 42 -13.97 1.28 -1.17
C PRO A 42 -14.84 1.57 -2.41
N SER A 43 -16.14 1.33 -2.28
CA SER A 43 -17.15 1.88 -3.19
C SER A 43 -17.70 3.21 -2.64
N PRO A 44 -18.33 4.06 -3.48
CA PRO A 44 -18.95 5.30 -3.00
C PRO A 44 -19.98 5.07 -1.88
N GLU A 45 -20.75 3.98 -1.96
CA GLU A 45 -21.76 3.60 -0.98
C GLU A 45 -21.20 3.14 0.38
N ASP A 46 -19.91 2.79 0.43
CA ASP A 46 -19.23 2.42 1.67
C ASP A 46 -18.76 3.63 2.49
N VAL A 47 -18.77 4.83 1.90
CA VAL A 47 -18.29 6.06 2.55
C VAL A 47 -19.46 6.78 3.22
N ILE A 48 -19.44 6.83 4.55
CA ILE A 48 -20.49 7.48 5.36
C ILE A 48 -20.42 9.01 5.25
N ASP A 49 -19.22 9.58 5.37
CA ASP A 49 -18.95 11.02 5.26
C ASP A 49 -17.43 11.26 5.11
N GLY A 50 -17.02 12.40 4.53
CA GLY A 50 -15.63 12.80 4.42
C GLY A 50 -15.35 13.80 3.29
N THR A 51 -14.25 14.56 3.43
CA THR A 51 -13.78 15.51 2.41
C THR A 51 -12.58 14.99 1.60
N LEU A 52 -12.05 13.84 1.99
CA LEU A 52 -10.96 13.20 1.28
C LEU A 52 -11.50 12.64 -0.03
N GLU A 53 -10.74 12.76 -1.12
CA GLU A 53 -11.00 11.95 -2.30
C GLU A 53 -10.98 10.47 -1.92
N LYS A 54 -11.91 9.69 -2.47
CA LYS A 54 -11.99 8.26 -2.19
C LYS A 54 -10.72 7.58 -2.74
N PRO A 55 -9.91 6.90 -1.90
CA PRO A 55 -8.76 6.16 -2.41
C PRO A 55 -9.23 5.02 -3.31
N TYR A 56 -8.39 4.65 -4.28
CA TYR A 56 -8.62 3.45 -5.08
C TYR A 56 -8.52 2.20 -4.21
N GLU A 57 -7.51 2.15 -3.34
CA GLU A 57 -7.28 1.03 -2.44
C GLU A 57 -6.65 1.46 -1.12
N ILE A 58 -7.03 0.77 -0.04
CA ILE A 58 -6.52 0.99 1.32
C ILE A 58 -5.79 -0.26 1.78
N HIS A 59 -4.54 -0.10 2.22
CA HIS A 59 -3.79 -1.16 2.89
C HIS A 59 -3.58 -0.83 4.35
N VAL A 60 -3.75 -1.81 5.23
CA VAL A 60 -3.23 -1.77 6.59
C VAL A 60 -2.18 -2.85 6.73
N VAL A 61 -0.96 -2.47 7.03
CA VAL A 61 0.17 -3.38 7.22
C VAL A 61 0.80 -3.17 8.59
N THR A 62 1.36 -4.23 9.15
CA THR A 62 2.15 -4.14 10.39
C THR A 62 3.52 -4.78 10.22
N PHE A 63 4.50 -4.22 10.93
CA PHE A 63 5.84 -4.77 11.11
C PHE A 63 6.17 -4.80 12.60
N ASP A 64 6.99 -5.77 13.04
CA ASP A 64 7.33 -5.88 14.45
C ASP A 64 8.30 -4.75 14.87
N ASP A 65 9.25 -4.39 14.01
CA ASP A 65 10.19 -3.29 14.19
C ASP A 65 10.42 -2.44 12.92
N ASP A 66 11.19 -1.35 13.06
CA ASP A 66 11.50 -0.44 11.95
C ASP A 66 12.52 -1.04 10.98
N ALA A 67 13.42 -1.93 11.43
CA ALA A 67 14.44 -2.51 10.58
C ALA A 67 13.82 -3.39 9.48
N ASP A 68 12.82 -4.20 9.83
CA ASP A 68 12.03 -5.00 8.91
C ASP A 68 11.28 -4.13 7.88
N LEU A 69 10.65 -3.04 8.35
CA LEU A 69 9.97 -2.07 7.47
C LEU A 69 10.96 -1.42 6.49
N GLN A 70 12.13 -1.01 6.97
CA GLN A 70 13.14 -0.39 6.13
C GLN A 70 13.76 -1.40 5.14
N ALA A 71 13.90 -2.67 5.53
CA ALA A 71 14.33 -3.75 4.64
C ALA A 71 13.32 -3.95 3.50
N PHE A 72 12.03 -3.94 3.81
CA PHE A 72 10.96 -3.98 2.82
C PHE A 72 11.06 -2.84 1.80
N PHE A 73 11.29 -1.60 2.24
CA PHE A 73 11.43 -0.46 1.32
C PHE A 73 12.68 -0.55 0.43
N ARG A 74 13.75 -1.18 0.91
CA ARG A 74 15.03 -1.33 0.21
C ARG A 74 15.12 -2.59 -0.67
N ASP A 75 14.11 -3.47 -0.65
CA ASP A 75 14.14 -4.72 -1.40
C ASP A 75 14.38 -4.50 -2.90
N GLU A 76 15.32 -5.24 -3.47
CA GLU A 76 15.72 -5.08 -4.87
C GLU A 76 14.63 -5.55 -5.86
N GLU A 77 13.82 -6.54 -5.50
CA GLU A 77 12.68 -6.97 -6.33
C GLU A 77 11.62 -5.87 -6.37
N ARG A 78 11.41 -5.18 -5.23
CA ARG A 78 10.54 -4.00 -5.17
C ARG A 78 11.06 -2.86 -6.03
N LYS A 79 12.36 -2.57 -5.98
CA LYS A 79 12.98 -1.50 -6.79
C LYS A 79 12.85 -1.75 -8.28
N LYS A 80 12.98 -3.01 -8.72
CA LYS A 80 12.78 -3.37 -10.14
C LYS A 80 11.38 -3.00 -10.63
N MET A 81 10.37 -3.07 -9.77
CA MET A 81 8.98 -2.76 -10.10
C MET A 81 8.60 -1.29 -9.86
N LEU A 82 9.55 -0.43 -9.49
CA LEU A 82 9.26 0.97 -9.20
C LEU A 82 8.68 1.71 -10.40
N HIS A 83 9.09 1.35 -11.61
CA HIS A 83 8.53 1.90 -12.86
C HIS A 83 7.02 1.64 -13.00
N LEU A 84 6.54 0.45 -12.63
CA LEU A 84 5.10 0.13 -12.65
C LEU A 84 4.34 0.96 -11.61
N LYS A 85 4.93 1.17 -10.43
CA LYS A 85 4.38 2.06 -9.41
C LYS A 85 4.30 3.50 -9.92
N GLU A 86 5.38 4.02 -10.49
CA GLU A 86 5.43 5.39 -11.03
C GLU A 86 4.47 5.60 -12.19
N GLN A 87 4.25 4.57 -13.00
CA GLN A 87 3.28 4.59 -14.09
C GLN A 87 1.85 4.61 -13.55
N SER A 88 1.50 3.72 -12.62
CA SER A 88 0.11 3.49 -12.20
C SER A 88 -0.35 4.32 -11.01
N VAL A 89 0.53 4.66 -10.06
CA VAL A 89 0.16 5.34 -8.82
C VAL A 89 0.28 6.85 -9.00
N ARG A 90 -0.82 7.57 -8.73
CA ARG A 90 -0.85 9.03 -8.68
C ARG A 90 -0.24 9.55 -7.39
N GLU A 91 -0.69 9.00 -6.27
CA GLU A 91 -0.22 9.38 -4.94
C GLU A 91 -0.49 8.26 -3.91
N VAL A 92 0.26 8.28 -2.81
CA VAL A 92 0.01 7.43 -1.64
C VAL A 92 0.11 8.30 -0.40
N VAL A 93 -0.96 8.34 0.39
CA VAL A 93 -0.94 8.92 1.73
C VAL A 93 -0.58 7.82 2.72
N LEU A 94 0.54 7.99 3.42
CA LEU A 94 1.05 7.02 4.38
C LEU A 94 0.85 7.55 5.81
N ILE A 95 0.10 6.80 6.61
CA ILE A 95 -0.25 7.14 7.99
C ILE A 95 0.39 6.10 8.91
N LYS A 96 1.31 6.54 9.79
CA LYS A 96 1.91 5.69 10.81
C LYS A 96 1.08 5.76 12.09
N GLY A 97 0.56 4.63 12.53
CA GLY A 97 -0.28 4.50 13.72
C GLY A 97 0.35 3.64 14.81
N SER A 98 -0.26 3.68 15.98
CA SER A 98 -0.04 2.78 17.11
C SER A 98 -1.38 2.18 17.54
N LYS A 99 -1.34 0.95 18.08
CA LYS A 99 -2.51 0.32 18.70
C LYS A 99 -2.61 0.80 20.15
N VAL A 100 -3.80 1.23 20.57
CA VAL A 100 -4.14 1.62 21.95
C VAL A 100 -4.98 0.53 22.58
#